data_AF-A0A1L8ZAM5-F1
#
_entry.id   AF-A0A1L8ZAM5-F1
#
_cell.length_a   1.000
_cell.length_b   1.000
_cell.length_c   1.000
_cell.angle_alpha   90.00
_cell.angle_beta   90.00
_cell.angle_gamma   90.00
#
_symmetry.space_group_name_H-M   'P 1'
#
loop_
_entity.id
_entity.type
_entity.pdbx_description
1 polymer ?
#
loop_
_entity_poly.entity_id
_entity_poly.type
_entity_poly.pdbx_seq_one_letter_code
_entity_poly.pdbx_strand_id
1 'polypeptide(L)'
;KYGSLHNFTTWNKNFLTDSGGFQVFSLSGLRKIDLKGVHFKSHLDGSYHYFTPEGVFAMQEIFGSDIIMPLDICSSYGIDYNEANLYTNITTNWARSTFKSYKNRKEGYNGLLFLITQGNFFKDLRKRSINDILELDSPGIAIGGISVGEPREKYLEILEYSSLLIPKEKPRYVM
;
A
#
# COMPACT_ATOMS: atom_id res chain seq x y z
N LYS A 1 10.84 12.36 22.00
CA LYS A 1 11.52 13.67 21.92
C LYS A 1 10.83 14.63 20.95
N TYR A 2 10.45 14.19 19.74
CA TYR A 2 9.91 15.10 18.72
C TYR A 2 8.40 14.95 18.41
N GLY A 3 7.74 13.87 18.84
CA GLY A 3 6.27 13.74 18.75
C GLY A 3 5.76 13.27 17.39
N SER A 4 5.94 14.06 16.33
CA SER A 4 5.46 13.78 14.96
C SER A 4 6.47 14.24 13.90
N LEU A 5 6.26 13.88 12.64
CA LEU A 5 7.07 14.36 11.50
C LEU A 5 6.95 15.88 11.33
N HIS A 6 5.77 16.46 11.54
CA HIS A 6 5.58 17.91 11.50
C HIS A 6 6.49 18.63 12.50
N ASN A 7 6.50 18.16 13.74
CA ASN A 7 7.34 18.74 14.79
C ASN A 7 8.83 18.49 14.55
N PHE A 8 9.18 17.32 14.00
CA PHE A 8 10.57 16.98 13.70
C PHE A 8 11.15 17.80 12.54
N THR A 9 10.36 18.03 11.50
CA THR A 9 10.79 18.70 10.26
C THR A 9 10.44 20.19 10.20
N THR A 10 9.58 20.67 11.10
CA THR A 10 8.92 22.00 11.06
C THR A 10 7.98 22.22 9.87
N TRP A 11 7.68 21.18 9.10
CA TRP A 11 6.75 21.24 7.97
C TRP A 11 5.30 21.20 8.46
N ASN A 12 4.58 22.30 8.24
CA ASN A 12 3.19 22.47 8.72
C ASN A 12 2.13 22.23 7.64
N LYS A 13 2.47 21.51 6.56
CA LYS A 13 1.51 21.04 5.56
C LYS A 13 1.48 19.52 5.53
N ASN A 14 0.68 18.96 4.64
CA ASN A 14 0.38 17.54 4.64
C ASN A 14 1.59 16.67 4.31
N PHE A 15 1.68 15.52 4.97
CA PHE A 15 2.51 14.37 4.65
C PHE A 15 1.66 13.22 4.15
N LEU A 16 2.07 12.63 3.02
CA LEU A 16 1.72 11.27 2.65
C LEU A 16 2.91 10.38 3.02
N THR A 17 2.67 9.37 3.85
CA THR A 17 3.70 8.36 4.12
C THR A 17 3.36 7.08 3.39
N ASP A 18 4.31 6.58 2.63
CA ASP A 18 4.22 5.26 2.04
C ASP A 18 4.38 4.16 3.12
N SER A 19 3.90 2.96 2.81
CA SER A 19 3.91 1.81 3.70
C SER A 19 5.27 1.10 3.81
N GLY A 20 6.19 1.38 2.87
CA GLY A 20 7.45 0.67 2.75
C GLY A 20 7.38 -0.60 1.89
N GLY A 21 6.20 -0.97 1.36
CA GLY A 21 6.00 -2.16 0.54
C GLY A 21 6.87 -2.18 -0.72
N PHE A 22 7.03 -1.03 -1.37
CA PHE A 22 7.89 -0.87 -2.55
C PHE A 22 9.38 -0.94 -2.18
N GLN A 23 9.81 -0.33 -1.07
CA GLN A 23 11.19 -0.41 -0.59
C GLN A 23 11.54 -1.86 -0.27
N VAL A 24 10.62 -2.61 0.34
CA VAL A 24 10.78 -4.05 0.55
C VAL A 24 10.84 -4.79 -0.79
N PHE A 25 10.07 -4.41 -1.81
CA PHE A 25 10.19 -4.93 -3.19
C PHE A 25 11.57 -4.68 -3.81
N SER A 26 12.13 -3.49 -3.65
CA SER A 26 13.49 -3.18 -4.14
C SER A 26 14.58 -4.03 -3.47
N LEU A 27 14.27 -4.63 -2.30
CA LEU A 27 15.12 -5.55 -1.56
C LEU A 27 14.73 -7.02 -1.80
N SER A 28 14.22 -7.38 -2.98
CA SER A 28 13.61 -8.68 -3.27
C SER A 28 14.43 -9.91 -2.86
N GLY A 29 15.77 -9.87 -2.98
CA GLY A 29 16.66 -10.95 -2.54
C GLY A 29 16.83 -11.09 -1.02
N LEU A 30 16.32 -10.12 -0.25
CA LEU A 30 16.47 -10.01 1.19
C LEU A 30 15.14 -10.03 1.95
N ARG A 31 14.03 -10.34 1.27
CA ARG A 31 12.69 -10.38 1.87
C ARG A 31 12.07 -11.77 1.89
N LYS A 32 11.19 -12.01 2.86
CA LYS A 32 10.30 -13.16 2.91
C LYS A 32 8.90 -12.70 3.29
N ILE A 33 7.94 -12.93 2.40
CA ILE A 33 6.53 -12.58 2.59
C ILE A 33 5.81 -13.79 3.19
N ASP A 34 4.94 -13.54 4.16
CA ASP A 34 3.97 -14.51 4.67
C ASP A 34 2.57 -13.89 4.75
N LEU A 35 1.59 -14.61 5.30
CA LEU A 35 0.21 -14.13 5.38
C LEU A 35 0.02 -12.96 6.37
N LYS A 36 0.94 -12.76 7.32
CA LYS A 36 0.85 -11.77 8.41
C LYS A 36 1.73 -10.54 8.19
N GLY A 37 2.73 -10.64 7.30
CA GLY A 37 3.63 -9.53 7.05
C GLY A 37 4.80 -9.88 6.15
N VAL A 38 5.85 -9.05 6.22
CA VAL A 38 7.07 -9.23 5.46
C VAL A 38 8.30 -9.09 6.35
N HIS A 39 9.14 -10.11 6.31
CA HIS A 39 10.48 -10.08 6.88
C HIS A 39 11.43 -9.48 5.86
N PHE A 40 12.36 -8.64 6.29
CA PHE A 40 13.45 -8.16 5.44
C PHE A 40 14.73 -7.91 6.22
N LYS A 41 15.86 -7.94 5.52
CA LYS A 41 17.16 -7.55 6.06
C LYS A 41 17.49 -6.11 5.67
N SER A 42 17.83 -5.29 6.65
CA SER A 42 18.30 -3.92 6.45
C SER A 42 19.58 -3.90 5.60
N HIS A 43 19.62 -3.03 4.60
CA HIS A 43 20.80 -2.83 3.76
C HIS A 43 21.85 -1.91 4.41
N LEU A 44 21.50 -1.24 5.52
CA LEU A 44 22.39 -0.31 6.23
C LEU A 44 23.31 -1.04 7.21
N ASP A 45 22.77 -2.00 7.95
CA ASP A 45 23.47 -2.67 9.05
C ASP A 45 23.26 -4.19 9.07
N GLY A 46 22.45 -4.74 8.17
CA GLY A 46 22.16 -6.17 8.11
C GLY A 46 21.21 -6.69 9.17
N SER A 47 20.58 -5.82 9.97
CA SER A 47 19.60 -6.22 10.98
C SER A 47 18.31 -6.77 10.34
N TYR A 48 17.61 -7.67 11.05
CA TYR A 48 16.37 -8.27 10.58
C TYR A 48 15.17 -7.50 11.13
N HIS A 49 14.24 -7.17 10.24
CA HIS A 49 12.99 -6.49 10.56
C HIS A 49 11.79 -7.28 10.09
N TYR A 50 10.65 -7.03 10.72
CA TYR A 50 9.36 -7.60 10.34
C TYR A 50 8.30 -6.51 10.33
N PHE A 51 7.70 -6.28 9.17
CA PHE A 51 6.59 -5.36 9.00
C PHE A 51 5.29 -6.14 8.93
N THR A 52 4.33 -5.74 9.75
CA THR A 52 2.94 -6.19 9.66
C THR A 52 2.05 -5.03 9.26
N PRO A 53 0.85 -5.27 8.69
CA PRO A 53 -0.10 -4.21 8.36
C PRO A 53 -0.42 -3.30 9.56
N GLU A 54 -0.63 -3.89 10.74
CA GLU A 54 -0.92 -3.16 11.97
C GLU A 54 0.29 -2.37 12.48
N GLY A 55 1.50 -2.93 12.38
CA GLY A 55 2.73 -2.27 12.78
C GLY A 55 3.06 -1.07 11.88
N VAL A 56 2.88 -1.22 10.56
CA VAL A 56 3.07 -0.14 9.57
C VAL A 56 2.04 0.97 9.79
N PHE A 57 0.79 0.64 10.07
CA PHE A 57 -0.22 1.63 10.45
C PHE A 57 0.18 2.38 11.73
N ALA A 58 0.59 1.65 12.79
CA ALA A 58 0.98 2.25 14.06
C ALA A 58 2.19 3.19 13.92
N MET A 59 3.14 2.87 13.04
CA MET A 59 4.27 3.76 12.73
C MET A 59 3.81 5.05 12.07
N GLN A 60 2.91 4.98 11.09
CA GLN A 60 2.37 6.17 10.42
C GLN A 60 1.52 7.04 11.36
N GLU A 61 0.80 6.42 12.29
CA GLU A 61 0.10 7.14 13.36
C GLU A 61 1.09 7.87 14.29
N ILE A 62 2.22 7.25 14.64
CA ILE A 62 3.29 7.91 15.42
C ILE A 62 3.91 9.06 14.63
N PHE A 63 4.09 8.90 13.31
CA PHE A 63 4.56 9.96 12.44
C PHE A 63 3.58 11.13 12.33
N GLY A 64 2.30 10.90 12.63
CA GLY A 64 1.24 11.89 12.49
C GLY A 64 0.91 12.15 11.02
N SER A 65 0.99 11.13 10.16
CA SER A 65 0.77 11.27 8.72
C SER A 65 -0.65 11.75 8.39
N ASP A 66 -0.78 12.68 7.43
CA ASP A 66 -2.07 13.17 6.95
C ASP A 66 -2.73 12.23 5.94
N ILE A 67 -1.92 11.53 5.13
CA ILE A 67 -2.35 10.44 4.25
C ILE A 67 -1.52 9.20 4.56
N ILE A 68 -2.21 8.08 4.77
CA ILE A 68 -1.66 6.82 5.24
C ILE A 68 -1.81 5.80 4.13
N MET A 69 -0.74 5.06 3.83
CA MET A 69 -0.76 3.95 2.88
C MET A 69 -0.63 2.61 3.62
N PRO A 70 -1.49 1.61 3.38
CA PRO A 70 -1.38 0.28 3.99
C PRO A 70 -0.18 -0.47 3.41
N LEU A 71 0.34 -1.43 4.17
CA LEU A 71 1.30 -2.39 3.63
C LEU A 71 0.65 -3.20 2.51
N ASP A 72 1.34 -3.33 1.39
CA ASP A 72 0.91 -4.10 0.22
C ASP A 72 2.08 -4.92 -0.35
N ILE A 73 1.76 -5.77 -1.34
CA ILE A 73 2.79 -6.51 -2.09
C ILE A 73 2.88 -5.94 -3.50
N CYS A 74 3.90 -5.11 -3.70
CA CYS A 74 4.35 -4.74 -5.04
C CYS A 74 5.15 -5.90 -5.66
N SER A 75 4.85 -6.20 -6.93
CA SER A 75 5.45 -7.28 -7.71
C SER A 75 5.83 -6.80 -9.11
N SER A 76 6.81 -7.46 -9.72
CA SER A 76 7.33 -7.10 -11.05
C SER A 76 6.29 -7.33 -12.15
N TYR A 77 6.45 -6.62 -13.26
CA TYR A 77 5.74 -6.95 -14.49
C TYR A 77 6.08 -8.37 -14.96
N GLY A 78 5.08 -9.12 -15.43
CA GLY A 78 5.28 -10.42 -16.07
C GLY A 78 5.35 -11.64 -15.15
N ILE A 79 5.05 -11.48 -13.84
CA ILE A 79 4.82 -12.64 -12.97
C ILE A 79 3.61 -13.46 -13.46
N ASP A 80 3.58 -14.74 -13.10
CA ASP A 80 2.46 -15.58 -13.50
C ASP A 80 1.16 -15.21 -12.79
N TYR A 81 0.04 -15.64 -13.37
CA TYR A 81 -1.29 -15.33 -12.85
C TYR A 81 -1.51 -15.84 -11.42
N ASN A 82 -1.01 -17.03 -11.07
CA ASN A 82 -1.22 -17.62 -9.75
C ASN A 82 -0.46 -16.83 -8.68
N GLU A 83 0.77 -16.40 -8.97
CA GLU A 83 1.55 -15.53 -8.10
C GLU A 83 0.87 -14.16 -7.94
N ALA A 84 0.44 -13.54 -9.04
CA ALA A 84 -0.29 -12.27 -9.00
C ALA A 84 -1.59 -12.38 -8.19
N ASN A 85 -2.33 -13.47 -8.36
CA ASN A 85 -3.55 -13.78 -7.64
C ASN A 85 -3.29 -13.93 -6.12
N LEU A 86 -2.23 -14.65 -5.75
CA LEU A 86 -1.79 -14.80 -4.36
C LEU A 86 -1.44 -13.46 -3.72
N TYR A 87 -0.59 -12.65 -4.35
CA TYR A 87 -0.19 -11.34 -3.81
C TYR A 87 -1.36 -10.35 -3.74
N THR A 88 -2.28 -10.41 -4.69
CA THR A 88 -3.51 -9.62 -4.64
C THR A 88 -4.36 -10.00 -3.43
N ASN A 89 -4.53 -11.30 -3.16
CA ASN A 89 -5.30 -11.77 -2.01
C ASN A 89 -4.65 -11.40 -0.68
N ILE A 90 -3.33 -11.54 -0.57
CA ILE A 90 -2.59 -11.14 0.63
C ILE A 90 -2.72 -9.62 0.84
N THR A 91 -2.55 -8.82 -0.22
CA THR A 91 -2.72 -7.35 -0.16
C THR A 91 -4.12 -6.96 0.30
N THR A 92 -5.18 -7.57 -0.25
CA THR A 92 -6.56 -7.32 0.19
C THR A 92 -6.74 -7.67 1.67
N ASN A 93 -6.20 -8.80 2.14
CA ASN A 93 -6.30 -9.18 3.54
C ASN A 93 -5.55 -8.21 4.47
N TRP A 94 -4.36 -7.76 4.06
CA TRP A 94 -3.60 -6.74 4.78
C TRP A 94 -4.32 -5.37 4.81
N ALA A 95 -4.99 -5.00 3.72
CA ALA A 95 -5.84 -3.81 3.68
C ALA A 95 -7.00 -3.92 4.69
N ARG A 96 -7.66 -5.08 4.79
CA ARG A 96 -8.72 -5.34 5.81
C ARG A 96 -8.18 -5.23 7.24
N SER A 97 -7.00 -5.79 7.51
CA SER A 97 -6.29 -5.64 8.79
C SER A 97 -5.95 -4.18 9.11
N THR A 98 -5.36 -3.46 8.16
CA THR A 98 -5.01 -2.05 8.32
C THR A 98 -6.26 -1.20 8.58
N PHE A 99 -7.34 -1.45 7.84
CA PHE A 99 -8.61 -0.74 8.00
C PHE A 99 -9.22 -0.96 9.39
N LYS A 100 -9.09 -2.17 9.95
CA LYS A 100 -9.49 -2.45 11.34
C LYS A 100 -8.66 -1.63 12.34
N SER A 101 -7.35 -1.56 12.17
CA SER A 101 -6.48 -0.73 13.00
C SER A 101 -6.82 0.76 12.87
N TYR A 102 -7.08 1.22 11.64
CA TYR A 102 -7.50 2.58 11.35
C TYR A 102 -8.83 2.95 12.02
N LYS A 103 -9.81 2.04 12.09
CA LYS A 103 -11.05 2.27 12.83
C LYS A 103 -10.84 2.38 14.34
N ASN A 104 -9.79 1.74 14.87
CA ASN A 104 -9.41 1.74 16.28
C ASN A 104 -8.23 2.69 16.59
N ARG A 105 -7.93 3.63 15.68
CA ARG A 105 -6.83 4.59 15.84
C ARG A 105 -6.99 5.45 17.08
N LYS A 106 -5.88 6.03 17.54
CA LYS A 106 -5.87 6.93 18.71
C LYS A 106 -6.82 8.09 18.52
N GLU A 107 -7.47 8.46 19.62
CA GLU A 107 -8.32 9.65 19.67
C GLU A 107 -7.51 10.89 19.27
N GLY A 108 -8.11 11.75 18.44
CA GLY A 108 -7.47 12.94 17.91
C GLY A 108 -6.59 12.72 16.67
N TYR A 109 -6.32 11.48 16.25
CA TYR A 109 -5.61 11.22 15.00
C TYR A 109 -6.54 11.26 13.77
N ASN A 110 -6.24 12.18 12.84
CA ASN A 110 -7.10 12.54 11.71
C ASN A 110 -6.52 12.17 10.33
N GLY A 111 -5.48 11.32 10.28
CA GLY A 111 -4.91 10.87 9.01
C GLY A 111 -5.93 10.13 8.15
N LEU A 112 -5.84 10.28 6.83
CA LEU A 112 -6.73 9.67 5.85
C LEU A 112 -6.10 8.41 5.28
N LEU A 113 -6.75 7.26 5.47
CA LEU A 113 -6.27 5.99 4.91
C LEU A 113 -6.60 5.91 3.42
N PHE A 114 -5.58 5.76 2.58
CA PHE A 114 -5.75 5.49 1.15
C PHE A 114 -5.40 4.02 0.91
N LEU A 115 -6.39 3.21 0.54
CA LEU A 115 -6.17 1.78 0.32
C LEU A 115 -5.61 1.51 -1.08
N ILE A 116 -4.71 0.53 -1.17
CA ILE A 116 -3.99 0.21 -2.41
C ILE A 116 -4.66 -0.96 -3.10
N THR A 117 -4.92 -0.80 -4.40
CA THR A 117 -5.39 -1.87 -5.27
C THR A 117 -4.22 -2.50 -6.02
N GLN A 118 -4.25 -3.82 -6.12
CA GLN A 118 -3.24 -4.64 -6.81
C GLN A 118 -3.93 -5.53 -7.87
N GLY A 119 -3.18 -6.43 -8.49
CA GLY A 119 -3.68 -7.29 -9.57
C GLY A 119 -2.72 -7.46 -10.74
N ASN A 120 -1.52 -6.88 -10.65
CA ASN A 120 -0.53 -6.87 -11.72
C ASN A 120 -1.20 -6.39 -13.04
N PHE A 121 -0.92 -7.02 -14.18
CA PHE A 121 -1.49 -6.63 -15.48
C PHE A 121 -2.66 -7.53 -15.92
N PHE A 122 -3.40 -8.09 -14.95
CA PHE A 122 -4.58 -8.92 -15.16
C PHE A 122 -5.87 -8.18 -14.77
N LYS A 123 -6.73 -7.90 -15.75
CA LYS A 123 -7.95 -7.08 -15.58
C LYS A 123 -8.94 -7.67 -14.57
N ASP A 124 -9.08 -8.98 -14.56
CA ASP A 124 -9.95 -9.69 -13.61
C ASP A 124 -9.45 -9.58 -12.16
N LEU A 125 -8.13 -9.70 -11.94
CA LEU A 125 -7.53 -9.49 -10.62
C LEU A 125 -7.63 -8.03 -10.18
N ARG A 126 -7.40 -7.08 -11.09
CA ARG A 126 -7.59 -5.63 -10.85
C ARG A 126 -9.02 -5.34 -10.42
N LYS A 127 -10.00 -5.84 -11.18
CA LYS A 127 -11.42 -5.64 -10.86
C LYS A 127 -11.78 -6.22 -9.51
N ARG A 128 -11.31 -7.44 -9.20
CA ARG A 128 -11.54 -8.07 -7.89
C ARG A 128 -10.93 -7.24 -6.76
N SER A 129 -9.66 -6.86 -6.88
CA SER A 129 -8.99 -6.02 -5.87
C SER A 129 -9.71 -4.70 -5.65
N ILE A 130 -10.10 -4.01 -6.72
CA ILE A 130 -10.84 -2.74 -6.62
C ILE A 130 -12.18 -2.94 -5.91
N ASN A 131 -12.94 -3.98 -6.27
CA ASN A 131 -14.22 -4.27 -5.61
C ASN A 131 -14.03 -4.56 -4.12
N ASP A 132 -13.07 -5.43 -3.76
CA ASP A 132 -12.79 -5.78 -2.37
C ASP A 132 -12.36 -4.55 -1.54
N ILE A 133 -11.57 -3.66 -2.14
CA ILE A 133 -11.12 -2.42 -1.50
C ILE A 133 -12.26 -1.40 -1.41
N LEU A 134 -13.17 -1.33 -2.37
CA LEU A 134 -14.33 -0.42 -2.32
C LEU A 134 -15.31 -0.78 -1.21
N GLU A 135 -15.41 -2.05 -0.82
CA GLU A 135 -16.17 -2.47 0.37
C GLU A 135 -15.60 -1.85 1.66
N LEU A 136 -14.30 -1.59 1.69
CA LEU A 136 -13.62 -0.88 2.76
C LEU A 136 -13.71 0.61 2.45
N ASP A 137 -14.80 1.27 2.88
CA ASP A 137 -15.10 2.67 2.57
C ASP A 137 -14.00 3.65 3.03
N SER A 138 -12.92 3.71 2.25
CA SER A 138 -11.72 4.48 2.49
C SER A 138 -11.85 5.83 1.81
N PRO A 139 -11.31 6.91 2.40
CA PRO A 139 -11.40 8.25 1.83
C PRO A 139 -10.69 8.41 0.48
N GLY A 140 -9.75 7.54 0.13
CA GLY A 140 -9.09 7.53 -1.18
C GLY A 140 -8.60 6.14 -1.58
N ILE A 141 -8.28 5.98 -2.86
CA ILE A 141 -7.84 4.71 -3.44
C ILE A 141 -6.58 4.94 -4.27
N ALA A 142 -5.59 4.10 -4.02
CA ALA A 142 -4.37 4.06 -4.78
C ALA A 142 -4.36 2.91 -5.80
N ILE A 143 -3.77 3.16 -6.96
CA ILE A 143 -3.52 2.18 -8.02
C ILE A 143 -2.04 1.83 -7.92
N GLY A 144 -1.76 0.70 -7.25
CA GLY A 144 -0.39 0.22 -7.02
C GLY A 144 0.05 -0.82 -8.06
N GLY A 145 1.34 -1.16 -8.05
CA GLY A 145 1.89 -2.24 -8.88
C GLY A 145 1.81 -1.97 -10.39
N ILE A 146 1.90 -0.69 -10.77
CA ILE A 146 2.16 -0.22 -12.13
C ILE A 146 3.43 0.66 -12.09
N SER A 147 4.02 0.96 -13.24
CA SER A 147 5.37 1.55 -13.36
C SER A 147 6.48 0.67 -12.75
N VAL A 148 6.37 -0.64 -12.94
CA VAL A 148 7.25 -1.69 -12.37
C VAL A 148 8.06 -2.45 -13.44
N GLY A 149 8.19 -1.87 -14.64
CA GLY A 149 9.00 -2.40 -15.75
C GLY A 149 8.20 -2.85 -16.98
N GLU A 150 6.90 -2.60 -17.01
CA GLU A 150 6.03 -2.87 -18.16
C GLU A 150 6.23 -1.90 -19.33
N PRO A 151 5.81 -2.27 -20.55
CA PRO A 151 5.67 -1.32 -21.66
C PRO A 151 4.64 -0.24 -21.37
N ARG A 152 4.86 0.97 -21.91
CA ARG A 152 3.95 2.13 -21.76
C ARG A 152 2.50 1.82 -22.13
N GLU A 153 2.29 1.03 -23.17
CA GLU A 153 0.96 0.63 -23.64
C GLU A 153 0.22 -0.19 -22.57
N LYS A 154 0.93 -1.10 -21.89
CA LYS A 154 0.37 -1.91 -20.80
C LYS A 154 0.10 -1.08 -19.55
N TYR A 155 0.98 -0.14 -19.24
CA TYR A 155 0.75 0.85 -18.18
C TYR A 155 -0.56 1.61 -18.41
N LEU A 156 -0.73 2.20 -19.60
CA LEU A 156 -1.92 2.99 -19.94
C LEU A 156 -3.19 2.13 -19.96
N GLU A 157 -3.12 0.92 -20.52
CA GLU A 157 -4.25 -0.03 -20.56
C GLU A 157 -4.78 -0.34 -19.15
N ILE A 158 -3.89 -0.69 -18.22
CA ILE A 158 -4.27 -1.07 -16.86
C ILE A 158 -4.66 0.15 -16.02
N LEU A 159 -3.98 1.28 -16.19
CA LEU A 159 -4.34 2.52 -15.52
C LEU A 159 -5.75 2.97 -15.91
N GLU A 160 -6.05 3.03 -17.21
CA GLU A 160 -7.38 3.40 -17.70
C GLU A 160 -8.43 2.45 -17.15
N TYR A 161 -8.23 1.14 -17.34
CA TYR A 161 -9.16 0.12 -16.85
C TYR A 161 -9.44 0.23 -15.35
N SER A 162 -8.38 0.37 -14.54
CA SER A 162 -8.51 0.47 -13.07
C SER A 162 -9.19 1.78 -12.65
N SER A 163 -8.84 2.89 -13.30
CA SER A 163 -9.38 4.21 -12.97
C SER A 163 -10.89 4.32 -13.20
N LEU A 164 -11.41 3.64 -14.24
CA LEU A 164 -12.84 3.60 -14.58
C LEU A 164 -13.68 2.82 -13.57
N LEU A 165 -13.07 1.86 -12.86
CA LEU A 165 -13.73 1.07 -11.83
C LEU A 165 -13.78 1.79 -10.47
N ILE A 166 -12.92 2.79 -10.26
CA ILE A 166 -12.91 3.59 -9.04
C ILE A 166 -13.93 4.74 -9.17
N PRO A 167 -14.80 4.97 -8.17
CA PRO A 167 -15.77 6.06 -8.20
C PRO A 167 -15.13 7.44 -8.39
N LYS A 168 -15.83 8.35 -9.09
CA LYS A 168 -15.27 9.66 -9.51
C LYS A 168 -15.05 10.62 -8.34
N GLU A 169 -15.82 10.46 -7.28
CA GLU A 169 -15.78 11.26 -6.07
C GLU A 169 -14.63 10.88 -5.13
N LYS A 170 -14.05 9.68 -5.27
CA LYS A 170 -12.88 9.27 -4.49
C LYS A 170 -11.60 9.75 -5.16
N PRO A 171 -10.67 10.40 -4.43
CA PRO A 171 -9.33 10.66 -4.92
C PRO A 171 -8.65 9.38 -5.40
N ARG A 172 -8.04 9.45 -6.59
CA ARG A 172 -7.26 8.37 -7.20
C ARG A 172 -5.79 8.74 -7.13
N TYR A 173 -4.99 7.91 -6.46
CA TYR A 173 -3.55 8.08 -6.39
C TYR A 173 -2.85 7.03 -7.25
N VAL A 174 -2.15 7.46 -8.29
CA VAL A 174 -1.28 6.58 -9.08
C VAL A 174 0.09 6.56 -8.41
N MET A 175 0.51 5.39 -7.91
CA MET A 175 1.76 5.19 -7.18
C MET A 175 2.92 4.84 -8.11
#